data_AF-A0A964QR75-F1
#
_entry.id   AF-A0A964QR75-F1
#
_cell.length_a   1.000
_cell.length_b   1.000
_cell.length_c   1.000
_cell.angle_alpha   90.00
_cell.angle_beta   90.00
_cell.angle_gamma   90.00
#
_symmetry.space_group_name_H-M   'P 1'
#
loop_
_entity.id
_entity.type
_entity.pdbx_description
1 polymer ?
#
loop_
_entity_poly.entity_id
_entity_poly.type
_entity_poly.pdbx_seq_one_letter_code
_entity_poly.pdbx_strand_id
1 'polypeptide(L)'
;MTGLGYHIDRLGTILLQLACFLAFDRLVQSGTASLAGAINQAKTAAVSVAAPDGQLPEFTPEENASYDRGARVFSELCYVCHGRDGKGAPILDDPDDRRMAPPLSRSSRVLGRPEYVITALLCGITGPVDDETYEGLMVPMASYDDGWIADVASYVRNDFDNSGSMITSNQVARIRARIGNRTEPFTIPELLALLPVALTNQSTWKVTASHNPEMAQNATAGASRQTAWVVGASQASGMWYQIELPEPIPICEINLDAAASNAGKVADFPHRSKVQLSMDGREWVNPTVESQRRGPTFVFLFDPIRAKVIRITSTSSAPDDAPCSISRVQIFQAGQLIPAASGKPRNNAFE
;
A
#
# COMPACT_ATOMS: atom_id res chain seq x y z
N MET A 1 23.96 -57.65 -37.10
CA MET A 1 24.11 -56.65 -36.02
C MET A 1 23.55 -55.33 -36.55
N THR A 2 22.37 -54.89 -36.07
CA THR A 2 21.88 -53.49 -36.05
C THR A 2 20.38 -53.51 -35.76
N GLY A 3 19.96 -53.00 -34.60
CA GLY A 3 18.54 -52.94 -34.25
C GLY A 3 18.25 -52.61 -32.79
N LEU A 4 18.90 -51.59 -32.22
CA LEU A 4 18.53 -51.04 -30.91
C LEU A 4 19.01 -49.57 -30.87
N GLY A 5 18.13 -48.61 -31.16
CA GLY A 5 18.54 -47.20 -31.18
C GLY A 5 17.48 -46.16 -31.54
N TYR A 6 16.18 -46.44 -31.36
CA TYR A 6 15.14 -45.46 -31.74
C TYR A 6 13.93 -45.37 -30.80
N HIS A 7 14.08 -45.77 -29.52
CA HIS A 7 12.95 -45.73 -28.56
C HIS A 7 13.19 -44.91 -27.28
N ILE A 8 14.34 -44.27 -27.10
CA ILE A 8 14.67 -43.56 -25.85
C ILE A 8 14.37 -42.05 -25.91
N ASP A 9 14.29 -41.45 -27.11
CA ASP A 9 14.11 -39.99 -27.23
C ASP A 9 12.66 -39.49 -27.07
N ARG A 10 11.64 -40.30 -27.37
CA ARG A 10 10.23 -39.83 -27.28
C ARG A 10 9.69 -39.74 -25.84
N LEU A 11 10.23 -40.51 -24.91
CA LEU A 11 9.80 -40.46 -23.50
C LEU A 11 10.39 -39.25 -22.76
N GLY A 12 11.63 -38.85 -23.09
CA GLY A 12 12.28 -37.67 -22.51
C GLY A 12 11.61 -36.36 -22.89
N THR A 13 11.16 -36.21 -24.14
CA THR A 13 10.48 -34.99 -24.61
C THR A 13 9.08 -34.84 -24.02
N ILE A 14 8.34 -35.93 -23.85
CA ILE A 14 6.99 -35.91 -23.26
C ILE A 14 7.05 -35.58 -21.75
N LEU A 15 8.03 -36.12 -21.02
CA LEU A 15 8.25 -35.80 -19.60
C LEU A 15 8.65 -34.33 -19.40
N LEU A 16 9.47 -33.77 -20.29
CA LEU A 16 9.88 -32.36 -20.22
C LEU A 16 8.73 -31.40 -20.56
N GLN A 17 7.88 -31.75 -21.52
CA GLN A 17 6.68 -30.97 -21.86
C GLN A 17 5.63 -31.02 -20.75
N LEU A 18 5.41 -32.18 -20.11
CA LEU A 18 4.49 -32.30 -18.96
C LEU A 18 4.99 -31.49 -17.76
N ALA A 19 6.30 -31.53 -17.47
CA ALA A 19 6.89 -30.74 -16.40
C ALA A 19 6.79 -29.23 -16.65
N CYS A 20 6.94 -28.79 -17.90
CA CYS A 20 6.79 -27.39 -18.29
C CYS A 20 5.32 -26.92 -18.19
N PHE A 21 4.37 -27.77 -18.58
CA PHE A 21 2.94 -27.48 -18.42
C PHE A 21 2.53 -27.40 -16.94
N LEU A 22 2.96 -28.35 -16.11
CA LEU A 22 2.65 -28.34 -14.67
C LEU A 22 3.33 -27.18 -13.93
N ALA A 23 4.52 -26.76 -14.35
CA ALA A 23 5.19 -25.58 -13.83
C ALA A 23 4.48 -24.28 -14.26
N PHE A 24 4.01 -24.21 -15.50
CA PHE A 24 3.24 -23.07 -16.01
C PHE A 24 1.88 -22.96 -15.32
N ASP A 25 1.18 -24.09 -15.11
CA ASP A 25 -0.11 -24.12 -14.43
C ASP A 25 0.02 -23.74 -12.94
N ARG A 26 1.09 -24.18 -12.27
CA ARG A 26 1.42 -23.70 -10.91
C ARG A 26 1.77 -22.21 -10.87
N LEU A 27 2.47 -21.69 -11.88
CA LEU A 27 2.82 -20.27 -11.96
C LEU A 27 1.56 -19.41 -12.18
N VAL A 28 0.65 -19.84 -13.06
CA VAL A 28 -0.64 -19.19 -13.31
C VAL A 28 -1.54 -19.27 -12.08
N GLN A 29 -1.67 -20.42 -11.43
CA GLN A 29 -2.47 -20.58 -10.21
C GLN A 29 -1.90 -19.77 -9.04
N SER A 30 -0.57 -19.66 -8.92
CA SER A 30 0.07 -18.81 -7.91
C SER A 30 -0.14 -17.31 -8.19
N GLY A 31 -0.11 -16.90 -9.46
CA GLY A 31 -0.40 -15.53 -9.89
C GLY A 31 -1.86 -15.12 -9.68
N THR A 32 -2.81 -16.01 -9.97
CA THR A 32 -4.25 -15.73 -9.75
C THR A 32 -4.62 -15.73 -8.28
N ALA A 33 -4.02 -16.61 -7.47
CA ALA A 33 -4.17 -16.58 -6.01
C ALA A 33 -3.59 -15.29 -5.39
N SER A 34 -2.46 -14.81 -5.90
CA SER A 34 -1.86 -13.53 -5.48
C SER A 34 -2.72 -12.33 -5.87
N LEU A 35 -3.36 -12.36 -7.04
CA LEU A 35 -4.23 -11.27 -7.50
C LEU A 35 -5.57 -11.25 -6.75
N ALA A 36 -6.20 -12.42 -6.52
CA ALA A 36 -7.39 -12.53 -5.69
C ALA A 36 -7.11 -12.13 -4.24
N GLY A 37 -5.93 -12.49 -3.71
CA GLY A 37 -5.43 -12.04 -2.42
C GLY A 37 -5.23 -10.52 -2.36
N ALA A 38 -4.68 -9.90 -3.41
CA ALA A 38 -4.52 -8.45 -3.51
C ALA A 38 -5.87 -7.71 -3.63
N ILE A 39 -6.83 -8.27 -4.37
CA ILE A 39 -8.20 -7.73 -4.49
C ILE A 39 -8.96 -7.83 -3.15
N ASN A 40 -8.84 -8.94 -2.43
CA ASN A 40 -9.43 -9.07 -1.10
C ASN A 40 -8.71 -8.21 -0.06
N GLN A 41 -7.38 -8.05 -0.15
CA GLN A 41 -6.65 -7.11 0.71
C GLN A 41 -7.05 -5.65 0.45
N ALA A 42 -7.28 -5.26 -0.80
CA ALA A 42 -7.82 -3.93 -1.13
C ALA A 42 -9.24 -3.72 -0.54
N LYS A 43 -10.07 -4.77 -0.49
CA LYS A 43 -11.37 -4.76 0.21
C LYS A 43 -11.25 -4.68 1.74
N THR A 44 -10.28 -5.37 2.35
CA THR A 44 -10.12 -5.36 3.82
C THR A 44 -9.36 -4.15 4.34
N ALA A 45 -8.50 -3.53 3.52
CA ALA A 45 -7.84 -2.26 3.85
C ALA A 45 -8.82 -1.07 3.84
N ALA A 46 -10.03 -1.25 3.30
CA ALA A 46 -11.11 -0.25 3.31
C ALA A 46 -11.85 -0.17 4.67
N VAL A 47 -11.45 -0.95 5.68
CA VAL A 47 -12.07 -0.90 7.02
C VAL A 47 -11.02 -0.57 8.07
N SER A 48 -10.77 0.73 8.30
CA SER A 48 -10.78 1.32 9.65
C SER A 48 -10.29 2.76 9.64
N VAL A 49 -11.17 3.72 9.98
CA VAL A 49 -11.00 4.64 11.12
C VAL A 49 -12.40 5.11 11.55
N ALA A 50 -13.15 4.26 12.27
CA ALA A 50 -14.26 4.77 13.07
C ALA A 50 -13.69 5.16 14.43
N ALA A 51 -13.73 6.46 14.75
CA ALA A 51 -13.53 6.96 16.11
C ALA A 51 -14.59 6.34 17.06
N PRO A 52 -14.36 6.30 18.39
CA PRO A 52 -15.29 5.70 19.34
C PRO A 52 -16.71 6.27 19.30
N ASP A 53 -16.89 7.47 18.72
CA ASP A 53 -18.16 8.20 18.71
C ASP A 53 -18.75 8.41 17.30
N GLY A 54 -18.30 7.68 16.27
CA GLY A 54 -18.90 7.74 14.93
C GLY A 54 -18.73 9.08 14.17
N GLN A 55 -17.99 10.03 14.74
CA GLN A 55 -17.65 11.29 14.09
C GLN A 55 -16.34 11.12 13.31
N LEU A 56 -16.37 11.43 12.01
CA LEU A 56 -15.16 11.51 11.19
C LEU A 56 -14.21 12.53 11.83
N PRO A 57 -12.89 12.26 11.93
CA PRO A 57 -11.95 13.23 12.46
C PRO A 57 -12.03 14.51 11.62
N GLU A 58 -12.29 15.64 12.29
CA GLU A 58 -12.34 16.95 11.65
C GLU A 58 -10.96 17.28 11.08
N PHE A 59 -10.93 17.68 9.80
CA PHE A 59 -9.68 18.05 9.14
C PHE A 59 -9.04 19.27 9.82
N THR A 60 -7.72 19.27 9.88
CA THR A 60 -6.96 20.45 10.31
C THR A 60 -7.21 21.62 9.35
N PRO A 61 -6.91 22.87 9.76
CA PRO A 61 -7.04 24.02 8.86
C PRO A 61 -6.27 23.88 7.55
N GLU A 62 -5.07 23.29 7.56
CA GLU A 62 -4.31 23.03 6.34
C GLU A 62 -4.97 21.94 5.47
N GLU A 63 -5.48 20.88 6.08
CA GLU A 63 -6.20 19.82 5.35
C GLU A 63 -7.49 20.35 4.71
N ASN A 64 -8.24 21.21 5.40
CA ASN A 64 -9.39 21.90 4.82
C ASN A 64 -8.97 22.80 3.64
N ALA A 65 -7.87 23.55 3.78
CA ALA A 65 -7.35 24.37 2.68
C ALA A 65 -6.93 23.52 1.48
N SER A 66 -6.30 22.36 1.71
CA SER A 66 -5.95 21.38 0.66
C SER A 66 -7.19 20.81 -0.03
N TYR A 67 -8.22 20.44 0.74
CA TYR A 67 -9.51 20.01 0.23
C TYR A 67 -10.15 21.06 -0.68
N ASP A 68 -10.20 22.33 -0.25
CA ASP A 68 -10.78 23.43 -1.02
C ASP A 68 -10.00 23.73 -2.31
N ARG A 69 -8.67 23.64 -2.28
CA ARG A 69 -7.83 23.75 -3.49
C ARG A 69 -8.11 22.58 -4.44
N GLY A 70 -8.21 21.36 -3.91
CA GLY A 70 -8.54 20.16 -4.69
C GLY A 70 -9.91 20.23 -5.36
N ALA A 71 -10.91 20.77 -4.66
CA ALA A 71 -12.26 20.98 -5.20
C ALA A 71 -12.26 21.92 -6.42
N ARG A 72 -11.47 23.01 -6.36
CA ARG A 72 -11.31 23.92 -7.50
C ARG A 72 -10.66 23.22 -8.69
N VAL A 73 -9.56 22.51 -8.45
CA VAL A 73 -8.86 21.73 -9.49
C VAL A 73 -9.80 20.74 -10.16
N PHE A 74 -10.56 19.96 -9.38
CA PHE A 74 -11.49 18.98 -9.92
C PHE A 74 -12.57 19.65 -10.79
N SER A 75 -13.13 20.77 -10.31
CA SER A 75 -14.18 21.53 -10.99
C SER A 75 -13.71 22.22 -12.27
N GLU A 76 -12.41 22.46 -12.43
CA GLU A 76 -11.82 23.08 -13.61
C GLU A 76 -11.42 22.05 -14.67
N LEU A 77 -10.92 20.87 -14.25
CA LEU A 77 -10.29 19.91 -15.16
C LEU A 77 -10.92 18.52 -15.13
N CYS A 78 -11.10 17.93 -13.95
CA CYS A 78 -11.46 16.51 -13.82
C CYS A 78 -12.94 16.23 -14.09
N TYR A 79 -13.82 17.19 -13.78
CA TYR A 79 -15.28 17.02 -13.90
C TYR A 79 -15.73 16.72 -15.35
N VAL A 80 -14.96 17.14 -16.35
CA VAL A 80 -15.28 16.94 -17.77
C VAL A 80 -15.45 15.46 -18.08
N CYS A 81 -14.61 14.60 -17.48
CA CYS A 81 -14.69 13.16 -17.67
C CYS A 81 -15.36 12.44 -16.50
N HIS A 82 -15.07 12.86 -15.25
CA HIS A 82 -15.58 12.18 -14.06
C HIS A 82 -16.95 12.66 -13.59
N GLY A 83 -17.52 13.68 -14.22
CA GLY A 83 -18.79 14.28 -13.82
C GLY A 83 -18.67 15.14 -12.56
N ARG A 84 -19.65 16.03 -12.35
CA ARG A 84 -19.71 16.87 -11.14
C ARG A 84 -20.02 16.09 -9.87
N ASP A 85 -20.64 14.92 -10.00
CA ASP A 85 -20.98 14.03 -8.90
C ASP A 85 -20.00 12.85 -8.75
N GLY A 86 -18.92 12.86 -9.53
CA GLY A 86 -17.88 11.83 -9.49
C GLY A 86 -18.34 10.46 -10.03
N LYS A 87 -19.50 10.35 -10.70
CA LYS A 87 -20.02 9.07 -11.22
C LYS A 87 -19.65 8.79 -12.68
N GLY A 88 -18.83 9.65 -13.28
CA GLY A 88 -18.55 9.68 -14.72
C GLY A 88 -19.50 10.65 -15.43
N ALA A 89 -18.97 11.44 -16.36
CA ALA A 89 -19.80 12.30 -17.20
C ALA A 89 -20.55 11.45 -18.24
N PRO A 90 -21.83 11.74 -18.54
CA PRO A 90 -22.55 11.07 -19.62
C PRO A 90 -21.89 11.38 -20.96
N ILE A 91 -21.81 10.38 -21.84
CA ILE A 91 -21.44 10.61 -23.24
C ILE A 91 -22.67 11.19 -23.95
N LEU A 92 -22.51 12.35 -24.60
CA LEU A 92 -23.62 13.02 -25.30
C LEU A 92 -24.12 12.15 -26.46
N ASP A 93 -25.44 12.06 -26.58
CA ASP A 93 -26.15 11.31 -27.62
C ASP A 93 -25.82 9.80 -27.67
N ASP A 94 -25.33 9.24 -26.57
CA ASP A 94 -25.07 7.80 -26.43
C ASP A 94 -26.36 7.05 -26.07
N PRO A 95 -26.86 6.12 -26.91
CA PRO A 95 -28.11 5.40 -26.66
C PRO A 95 -28.03 4.39 -25.50
N ASP A 96 -26.82 4.03 -25.08
CA ASP A 96 -26.55 3.04 -24.05
C ASP A 96 -26.27 3.69 -22.68
N ASP A 97 -26.46 5.02 -22.55
CA ASP A 97 -26.22 5.84 -21.35
C ASP A 97 -24.80 5.63 -20.78
N ARG A 98 -23.80 5.42 -21.65
CA ARG A 98 -22.42 5.17 -21.23
C ARG A 98 -21.79 6.39 -20.57
N ARG A 99 -20.74 6.15 -19.79
CA ARG A 99 -19.99 7.16 -19.05
C ARG A 99 -18.59 7.35 -19.64
N MET A 100 -18.10 8.58 -19.61
CA MET A 100 -16.78 8.96 -20.12
C MET A 100 -15.64 8.37 -19.29
N ALA A 101 -15.82 8.22 -17.98
CA ALA A 101 -14.80 7.76 -17.05
C ALA A 101 -15.42 6.92 -15.92
N PRO A 102 -14.62 6.07 -15.25
CA PRO A 102 -15.12 5.26 -14.14
C PRO A 102 -15.58 6.12 -12.95
N PRO A 103 -16.53 5.61 -12.15
CA PRO A 103 -16.98 6.30 -10.95
C PRO A 103 -15.85 6.39 -9.91
N LEU A 104 -15.68 7.60 -9.36
CA LEU A 104 -14.82 7.90 -8.22
C LEU A 104 -15.57 7.75 -6.90
N SER A 105 -16.90 7.93 -6.92
CA SER A 105 -17.77 7.79 -5.76
C SER A 105 -17.73 6.36 -5.20
N ARG A 106 -17.43 6.22 -3.90
CA ARG A 106 -17.33 4.95 -3.17
C ARG A 106 -16.40 3.92 -3.85
N SER A 107 -15.44 4.40 -4.65
CA SER A 107 -14.53 3.53 -5.39
C SER A 107 -13.53 2.89 -4.44
N SER A 108 -13.51 1.56 -4.39
CA SER A 108 -12.56 0.81 -3.53
C SER A 108 -11.10 1.09 -3.88
N ARG A 109 -10.80 1.42 -5.14
CA ARG A 109 -9.46 1.79 -5.58
C ARG A 109 -9.08 3.21 -5.15
N VAL A 110 -10.05 4.15 -5.21
CA VAL A 110 -9.85 5.52 -4.71
C VAL A 110 -9.67 5.51 -3.19
N LEU A 111 -10.51 4.77 -2.46
CA LEU A 111 -10.50 4.70 -1.00
C LEU A 111 -9.40 3.79 -0.44
N GLY A 112 -8.86 2.89 -1.27
CA GLY A 112 -7.76 2.02 -0.91
C GLY A 112 -6.45 2.78 -0.70
N ARG A 113 -5.36 2.17 -1.16
CA ARG A 113 -4.02 2.71 -0.93
C ARG A 113 -3.81 4.07 -1.63
N PRO A 114 -3.31 5.11 -0.92
CA PRO A 114 -2.97 6.41 -1.51
C PRO A 114 -2.15 6.34 -2.80
N GLU A 115 -1.24 5.37 -2.89
CA GLU A 115 -0.40 5.18 -4.06
C GLU A 115 -1.20 4.93 -5.34
N TYR A 116 -2.42 4.37 -5.24
CA TYR A 116 -3.26 4.14 -6.39
C TYR A 116 -3.67 5.45 -7.07
N VAL A 117 -4.35 6.34 -6.33
CA VAL A 117 -4.87 7.60 -6.90
C VAL A 117 -3.74 8.52 -7.34
N ILE A 118 -2.63 8.55 -6.59
CA ILE A 118 -1.45 9.34 -6.94
C ILE A 118 -0.86 8.83 -8.27
N THR A 119 -0.66 7.51 -8.42
CA THR A 119 -0.09 6.94 -9.65
C THR A 119 -1.04 7.13 -10.84
N ALA A 120 -2.35 6.99 -10.62
CA ALA A 120 -3.37 7.21 -11.63
C ALA A 120 -3.34 8.66 -12.17
N LEU A 121 -3.17 9.66 -11.29
CA LEU A 121 -3.02 11.06 -11.69
C LEU A 121 -1.69 11.31 -12.39
N LEU A 122 -0.58 10.74 -11.92
CA LEU A 122 0.74 10.99 -12.49
C LEU A 122 0.89 10.39 -13.88
N CYS A 123 0.47 9.14 -14.09
CA CYS A 123 0.74 8.40 -15.32
C CYS A 123 -0.50 8.17 -16.19
N GLY A 124 -1.70 8.38 -15.66
CA GLY A 124 -2.92 7.96 -16.33
C GLY A 124 -3.21 6.47 -16.19
N ILE A 125 -4.39 6.08 -16.66
CA ILE A 125 -4.87 4.69 -16.69
C ILE A 125 -5.31 4.35 -18.12
N THR A 126 -5.03 3.12 -18.55
CA THR A 126 -5.51 2.56 -19.81
C THR A 126 -6.09 1.15 -19.62
N GLY A 127 -6.91 0.73 -20.58
CA GLY A 127 -7.61 -0.55 -20.54
C GLY A 127 -8.82 -0.57 -19.59
N PRO A 128 -9.40 -1.75 -19.38
CA PRO A 128 -10.62 -1.88 -18.60
C PRO A 128 -10.44 -1.54 -17.11
N VAL A 129 -11.49 -0.99 -16.52
CA VAL A 129 -11.62 -0.71 -15.09
C VAL A 129 -12.88 -1.40 -14.59
N ASP A 130 -12.74 -2.38 -13.68
CA ASP A 130 -13.83 -3.27 -13.26
C ASP A 130 -14.54 -3.96 -14.45
N ASP A 131 -13.73 -4.48 -15.38
CA ASP A 131 -14.18 -5.12 -16.62
C ASP A 131 -14.96 -4.22 -17.60
N GLU A 132 -15.11 -2.93 -17.28
CA GLU A 132 -15.70 -1.94 -18.18
C GLU A 132 -14.65 -1.13 -18.93
N THR A 133 -14.92 -0.84 -20.21
CA THR A 133 -14.09 0.03 -21.03
C THR A 133 -14.73 1.41 -21.12
N TYR A 134 -13.92 2.43 -20.88
CA TYR A 134 -14.33 3.83 -20.92
C TYR A 134 -13.71 4.51 -22.15
N GLU A 135 -14.47 5.39 -22.81
CA GLU A 135 -13.96 6.12 -23.98
C GLU A 135 -12.99 7.23 -23.59
N GLY A 136 -13.17 7.81 -22.41
CA GLY A 136 -12.27 8.81 -21.87
C GLY A 136 -10.92 8.19 -21.51
N LEU A 137 -9.85 8.74 -22.09
CA LEU A 137 -8.50 8.45 -21.65
C LEU A 137 -8.21 9.21 -20.36
N MET A 138 -7.81 8.51 -19.30
CA MET A 138 -7.27 9.16 -18.11
C MET A 138 -5.88 9.71 -18.43
N VAL A 139 -5.82 10.99 -18.78
CA VAL A 139 -4.57 11.67 -19.19
C VAL A 139 -3.60 11.80 -18.02
N PRO A 140 -2.28 11.71 -18.25
CA PRO A 140 -1.28 11.95 -17.20
C PRO A 140 -1.19 13.42 -16.82
N MET A 141 -1.17 13.72 -15.53
CA MET A 141 -0.98 15.05 -14.95
C MET A 141 0.41 15.22 -14.31
N ALA A 142 1.40 14.42 -14.72
CA ALA A 142 2.77 14.50 -14.17
C ALA A 142 3.44 15.88 -14.28
N SER A 143 2.97 16.78 -15.16
CA SER A 143 3.51 18.14 -15.30
C SER A 143 3.15 19.09 -14.14
N TYR A 144 2.08 18.81 -13.40
CA TYR A 144 1.72 19.59 -12.22
C TYR A 144 2.65 19.26 -11.05
N ASP A 145 2.74 20.13 -10.06
CA ASP A 145 3.60 19.90 -8.88
C ASP A 145 2.98 18.90 -7.88
N ASP A 146 3.74 18.56 -6.84
CA ASP A 146 3.32 17.61 -5.81
C ASP A 146 2.15 18.11 -4.96
N GLY A 147 2.04 19.42 -4.73
CA GLY A 147 0.94 20.02 -3.98
C GLY A 147 -0.37 19.95 -4.75
N TRP A 148 -0.34 20.28 -6.04
CA TRP A 148 -1.50 20.20 -6.91
C TRP A 148 -2.08 18.78 -6.99
N ILE A 149 -1.22 17.77 -7.15
CA ILE A 149 -1.63 16.36 -7.18
C ILE A 149 -2.16 15.93 -5.82
N ALA A 150 -1.52 16.36 -4.73
CA ALA A 150 -1.95 16.05 -3.37
C ALA A 150 -3.33 16.64 -3.05
N ASP A 151 -3.59 17.89 -3.45
CA ASP A 151 -4.85 18.59 -3.22
C ASP A 151 -6.01 17.88 -3.94
N VAL A 152 -5.89 17.63 -5.26
CA VAL A 152 -6.98 16.98 -6.03
C VAL A 152 -7.19 15.52 -5.61
N ALA A 153 -6.11 14.78 -5.30
CA ALA A 153 -6.24 13.42 -4.80
C ALA A 153 -6.92 13.37 -3.43
N SER A 154 -6.66 14.35 -2.57
CA SER A 154 -7.31 14.49 -1.26
C SER A 154 -8.79 14.77 -1.38
N TYR A 155 -9.19 15.70 -2.26
CA TYR A 155 -10.58 16.01 -2.54
C TYR A 155 -11.34 14.79 -3.07
N VAL A 156 -10.81 14.11 -4.10
CA VAL A 156 -11.41 12.90 -4.67
C VAL A 156 -11.61 11.79 -3.63
N ARG A 157 -10.70 11.68 -2.65
CA ARG A 157 -10.77 10.70 -1.56
C ARG A 157 -11.74 11.06 -0.43
N ASN A 158 -12.25 12.29 -0.39
CA ASN A 158 -13.08 12.80 0.71
C ASN A 158 -14.38 13.48 0.28
N ASP A 159 -14.66 13.51 -1.01
CA ASP A 159 -15.95 13.91 -1.57
C ASP A 159 -16.64 12.71 -2.25
N PHE A 160 -17.84 12.90 -2.82
CA PHE A 160 -18.58 11.86 -3.54
C PHE A 160 -18.92 10.63 -2.67
N ASP A 161 -19.30 10.87 -1.41
CA ASP A 161 -19.48 9.87 -0.35
C ASP A 161 -18.21 9.08 0.00
N ASN A 162 -17.03 9.57 -0.39
CA ASN A 162 -15.77 9.01 0.06
C ASN A 162 -15.36 9.59 1.42
N SER A 163 -14.68 8.76 2.22
CA SER A 163 -14.00 9.20 3.42
C SER A 163 -12.67 8.46 3.49
N GLY A 164 -11.58 9.19 3.25
CA GLY A 164 -10.25 8.64 3.08
C GLY A 164 -9.18 9.53 3.69
N SER A 165 -7.98 8.99 3.88
CA SER A 165 -6.86 9.82 4.34
C SER A 165 -6.55 10.94 3.35
N MET A 166 -6.23 12.13 3.85
CA MET A 166 -5.60 13.19 3.06
C MET A 166 -4.28 12.72 2.45
N ILE A 167 -3.96 13.28 1.29
CA ILE A 167 -2.71 13.07 0.56
C ILE A 167 -1.83 14.29 0.76
N THR A 168 -0.57 14.05 1.08
CA THR A 168 0.45 15.08 1.28
C THR A 168 1.39 15.17 0.08
N SER A 169 1.97 16.34 -0.17
CA SER A 169 2.98 16.53 -1.22
C SER A 169 4.17 15.57 -1.08
N ASN A 170 4.59 15.28 0.15
CA ASN A 170 5.65 14.30 0.42
C ASN A 170 5.29 12.87 -0.02
N GLN A 171 4.00 12.49 0.05
CA GLN A 171 3.56 11.22 -0.50
C GLN A 171 3.64 11.23 -2.02
N VAL A 172 3.27 12.32 -2.68
CA VAL A 172 3.38 12.44 -4.14
C VAL A 172 4.84 12.39 -4.58
N ALA A 173 5.73 13.15 -3.94
CA ALA A 173 7.17 13.18 -4.23
C ALA A 173 7.80 11.78 -4.17
N ARG A 174 7.49 11.01 -3.10
CA ARG A 174 7.97 9.63 -2.95
C ARG A 174 7.45 8.73 -4.08
N ILE A 175 6.20 8.88 -4.48
CA ILE A 175 5.63 8.07 -5.56
C ILE A 175 6.22 8.47 -6.91
N ARG A 176 6.44 9.76 -7.19
CA ARG A 176 7.20 10.22 -8.35
C ARG A 176 8.58 9.58 -8.44
N ALA A 177 9.33 9.57 -7.34
CA ALA A 177 10.64 8.93 -7.28
C ALA A 177 10.57 7.43 -7.61
N ARG A 178 9.52 6.74 -7.12
CA ARG A 178 9.31 5.31 -7.38
C ARG A 178 8.89 5.00 -8.82
N ILE A 179 8.09 5.86 -9.46
CA ILE A 179 7.66 5.67 -10.85
C ILE A 179 8.72 6.06 -11.88
N GLY A 180 9.71 6.85 -11.46
CA GLY A 180 10.84 7.25 -12.29
C GLY A 180 10.38 7.99 -13.54
N ASN A 181 10.91 7.58 -14.69
CA ASN A 181 10.66 8.24 -15.97
C ASN A 181 9.55 7.57 -16.80
N ARG A 182 8.68 6.75 -16.19
CA ARG A 182 7.56 6.15 -16.93
C ARG A 182 6.61 7.25 -17.39
N THR A 183 6.22 7.22 -18.66
CA THR A 183 5.28 8.18 -19.26
C THR A 183 4.00 7.53 -19.79
N GLU A 184 4.01 6.20 -19.87
CA GLU A 184 2.94 5.37 -20.38
C GLU A 184 1.88 5.14 -19.31
N PRO A 185 0.58 5.26 -19.65
CA PRO A 185 -0.51 4.90 -18.74
C PRO A 185 -0.38 3.49 -18.19
N PHE A 186 -0.89 3.28 -16.99
CA PHE A 186 -0.94 1.96 -16.38
C PHE A 186 -2.24 1.23 -16.73
N THR A 187 -2.16 -0.07 -16.95
CA THR A 187 -3.33 -0.93 -16.75
C THR A 187 -3.59 -1.12 -15.26
N ILE A 188 -4.84 -1.41 -14.88
CA ILE A 188 -5.18 -1.68 -13.48
C ILE A 188 -4.31 -2.80 -12.87
N PRO A 189 -4.10 -3.96 -13.53
CA PRO A 189 -3.25 -5.00 -12.97
C PRO A 189 -1.79 -4.57 -12.76
N GLU A 190 -1.22 -3.82 -13.70
CA GLU A 190 0.15 -3.29 -13.55
C GLU A 190 0.23 -2.35 -12.35
N LEU A 191 -0.70 -1.40 -12.23
CA LEU A 191 -0.71 -0.44 -11.13
C LEU A 191 -0.87 -1.16 -9.77
N LEU A 192 -1.81 -2.11 -9.67
CA LEU A 192 -2.02 -2.89 -8.45
C LEU A 192 -0.77 -3.70 -8.07
N ALA A 193 -0.02 -4.21 -9.04
CA ALA A 193 1.23 -4.92 -8.79
C ALA A 193 2.32 -4.04 -8.16
N LEU A 194 2.25 -2.70 -8.31
CA LEU A 194 3.19 -1.75 -7.71
C LEU A 194 2.87 -1.39 -6.26
N LEU A 195 1.62 -1.63 -5.84
CA LEU A 195 1.17 -1.24 -4.52
C LEU A 195 1.86 -2.11 -3.46
N PRO A 196 2.25 -1.53 -2.30
CA PRO A 196 2.76 -2.33 -1.20
C PRO A 196 1.75 -3.37 -0.74
N VAL A 197 2.22 -4.61 -0.56
CA VAL A 197 1.40 -5.78 -0.23
C VAL A 197 1.61 -6.16 1.22
N ALA A 198 0.52 -6.34 1.96
CA ALA A 198 0.58 -6.70 3.36
C ALA A 198 0.99 -8.18 3.50
N LEU A 199 1.97 -8.47 4.36
CA LEU A 199 2.30 -9.85 4.68
C LEU A 199 1.14 -10.51 5.45
N THR A 200 0.92 -11.80 5.22
CA THR A 200 -0.22 -12.57 5.78
C THR A 200 0.20 -13.82 6.56
N ASN A 201 1.50 -14.07 6.67
CA ASN A 201 2.09 -15.23 7.34
C ASN A 201 2.59 -14.93 8.76
N GLN A 202 1.92 -14.02 9.49
CA GLN A 202 2.30 -13.55 10.82
C GLN A 202 2.59 -14.68 11.82
N SER A 203 1.86 -15.79 11.73
CA SER A 203 2.03 -16.97 12.58
C SER A 203 3.37 -17.67 12.41
N THR A 204 4.09 -17.41 11.31
CA THR A 204 5.41 -18.00 11.03
C THR A 204 6.56 -17.13 11.52
N TRP A 205 6.29 -15.91 11.98
CA TRP A 205 7.32 -14.98 12.40
C TRP A 205 7.78 -15.30 13.80
N LYS A 206 9.09 -15.22 14.03
CA LYS A 206 9.66 -15.34 15.38
C LYS A 206 9.68 -13.95 16.01
N VAL A 207 8.97 -13.79 17.11
CA VAL A 207 8.83 -12.50 17.79
C VAL A 207 9.49 -12.57 19.16
N THR A 208 10.22 -11.51 19.50
CA THR A 208 10.80 -11.30 20.84
C THR A 208 10.64 -9.84 21.24
N ALA A 209 10.72 -9.56 22.54
CA ALA A 209 10.62 -8.21 23.05
C ALA A 209 11.49 -8.04 24.30
N SER A 210 11.81 -6.80 24.66
CA SER A 210 12.59 -6.51 25.88
C SER A 210 11.83 -6.76 27.17
N HIS A 211 10.50 -6.73 27.13
CA HIS A 211 9.59 -6.93 28.26
C HIS A 211 8.47 -7.87 27.85
N ASN A 212 7.97 -8.68 28.78
CA ASN A 212 6.92 -9.69 28.57
C ASN A 212 7.08 -10.45 27.24
N PRO A 213 8.26 -11.06 26.98
CA PRO A 213 8.59 -11.70 25.70
C PRO A 213 7.63 -12.84 25.36
N GLU A 214 7.06 -13.52 26.34
CA GLU A 214 6.04 -14.56 26.18
C GLU A 214 4.74 -14.05 25.56
N MET A 215 4.44 -12.75 25.73
CA MET A 215 3.26 -12.10 25.14
C MET A 215 3.55 -11.46 23.78
N ALA A 216 4.81 -11.45 23.33
CA ALA A 216 5.21 -10.66 22.16
C ALA A 216 4.47 -11.11 20.88
N GLN A 217 4.20 -12.40 20.74
CA GLN A 217 3.49 -12.94 19.58
C GLN A 217 2.06 -12.42 19.43
N ASN A 218 1.42 -11.95 20.52
CA ASN A 218 0.04 -11.46 20.51
C ASN A 218 -0.18 -10.28 19.56
N ALA A 219 0.84 -9.46 19.34
CA ALA A 219 0.76 -8.31 18.44
C ALA A 219 0.91 -8.66 16.95
N THR A 220 1.14 -9.94 16.61
CA THR A 220 1.26 -10.41 15.22
C THR A 220 0.27 -11.53 14.92
N ALA A 221 0.41 -12.69 15.57
CA ALA A 221 -0.46 -13.84 15.35
C ALA A 221 -1.73 -13.71 16.21
N GLY A 222 -2.91 -13.71 15.59
CA GLY A 222 -4.17 -13.52 16.31
C GLY A 222 -4.36 -12.08 16.84
N ALA A 223 -3.68 -11.11 16.23
CA ALA A 223 -3.77 -9.70 16.58
C ALA A 223 -5.22 -9.19 16.45
N SER A 224 -5.74 -8.68 17.55
CA SER A 224 -7.04 -8.03 17.66
C SER A 224 -6.87 -6.85 18.62
N ARG A 225 -7.81 -5.90 18.64
CA ARG A 225 -7.75 -4.81 19.64
C ARG A 225 -7.80 -5.30 21.11
N GLN A 226 -8.08 -6.58 21.33
CA GLN A 226 -8.16 -7.23 22.63
C GLN A 226 -6.89 -8.03 22.98
N THR A 227 -6.05 -8.35 21.99
CA THR A 227 -4.79 -9.09 22.16
C THR A 227 -3.63 -8.15 21.87
N ALA A 228 -2.79 -7.90 22.88
CA ALA A 228 -1.69 -6.97 22.73
C ALA A 228 -0.41 -7.52 23.39
N TRP A 229 0.73 -7.13 22.83
CA TRP A 229 1.95 -7.09 23.61
C TRP A 229 1.86 -5.87 24.52
N VAL A 230 1.91 -6.10 25.83
CA VAL A 230 1.81 -5.05 26.85
C VAL A 230 3.10 -5.08 27.65
N VAL A 231 3.74 -3.94 27.83
CA VAL A 231 4.98 -3.84 28.62
C VAL A 231 4.71 -4.02 30.11
N GLY A 232 3.56 -3.57 30.60
CA GLY A 232 3.15 -3.67 32.01
C GLY A 232 3.90 -2.72 32.97
N ALA A 233 4.75 -1.85 32.43
CA ALA A 233 5.50 -0.82 33.13
C ALA A 233 5.43 0.51 32.35
N SER A 234 5.75 1.62 33.02
CA SER A 234 5.89 2.93 32.39
C SER A 234 6.88 2.86 31.23
N GLN A 235 6.51 3.48 30.11
CA GLN A 235 7.34 3.49 28.91
C GLN A 235 8.70 4.15 29.20
N ALA A 236 9.78 3.41 28.94
CA ALA A 236 11.15 3.91 29.00
C ALA A 236 11.80 3.91 27.61
N SER A 237 12.72 4.86 27.41
CA SER A 237 13.60 4.85 26.24
C SER A 237 14.41 3.56 26.18
N GLY A 238 14.54 2.97 24.98
CA GLY A 238 15.28 1.73 24.77
C GLY A 238 14.46 0.44 24.88
N MET A 239 13.19 0.51 25.27
CA MET A 239 12.27 -0.62 25.13
C MET A 239 12.12 -1.02 23.66
N TRP A 240 12.16 -2.32 23.36
CA TRP A 240 12.17 -2.81 21.98
C TRP A 240 11.26 -4.01 21.75
N TYR A 241 10.75 -4.08 20.53
CA TYR A 241 9.97 -5.19 19.98
C TYR A 241 10.65 -5.64 18.68
N GLN A 242 10.89 -6.94 18.52
CA GLN A 242 11.65 -7.49 17.40
C GLN A 242 10.89 -8.63 16.71
N ILE A 243 10.91 -8.58 15.39
CA ILE A 243 10.34 -9.58 14.51
C ILE A 243 11.47 -10.13 13.63
N GLU A 244 11.61 -11.46 13.60
CA GLU A 244 12.41 -12.17 12.60
C GLU A 244 11.45 -12.89 11.63
N LEU A 245 11.53 -12.50 10.37
CA LEU A 245 10.77 -13.08 9.26
C LEU A 245 11.38 -14.42 8.83
N PRO A 246 10.58 -15.35 8.26
CA PRO A 246 11.09 -16.63 7.78
C PRO A 246 12.15 -16.48 6.68
N GLU A 247 12.04 -15.43 5.86
CA GLU A 247 12.99 -15.11 4.79
C GLU A 247 13.15 -13.59 4.62
N PRO A 248 14.26 -13.13 4.01
CA PRO A 248 14.48 -11.70 3.76
C PRO A 248 13.62 -11.16 2.61
N ILE A 249 12.87 -10.10 2.87
CA ILE A 249 11.96 -9.46 1.92
C ILE A 249 12.24 -7.94 1.77
N PRO A 250 11.84 -7.30 0.66
CA PRO A 250 11.93 -5.85 0.51
C PRO A 250 10.80 -5.16 1.27
N ILE A 251 11.06 -4.68 2.49
CA ILE A 251 10.08 -3.99 3.33
C ILE A 251 10.02 -2.51 2.94
N CYS A 252 8.83 -1.93 2.84
CA CYS A 252 8.67 -0.50 2.57
C CYS A 252 7.70 0.22 3.52
N GLU A 253 6.89 -0.52 4.29
CA GLU A 253 5.99 0.06 5.27
C GLU A 253 5.78 -0.86 6.47
N ILE A 254 5.68 -0.25 7.65
CA ILE A 254 5.30 -0.91 8.90
C ILE A 254 4.25 -0.06 9.59
N ASN A 255 3.12 -0.68 9.93
CA ASN A 255 2.03 -0.06 10.69
C ASN A 255 1.93 -0.70 12.06
N LEU A 256 1.82 0.13 13.09
CA LEU A 256 1.68 -0.28 14.49
C LEU A 256 0.40 0.31 15.05
N ASP A 257 -0.51 -0.54 15.51
CA ASP A 257 -1.66 -0.09 16.27
C ASP A 257 -1.36 -0.16 17.77
N ALA A 258 -1.66 0.93 18.46
CA ALA A 258 -1.72 0.94 19.92
C ALA A 258 -2.91 0.09 20.41
N ALA A 259 -2.82 -0.49 21.61
CA ALA A 259 -3.99 -1.20 22.17
C ALA A 259 -5.05 -0.22 22.67
N ALA A 260 -6.32 -0.63 22.60
CA ALA A 260 -7.38 0.09 23.28
C ALA A 260 -7.14 -0.01 24.79
N SER A 261 -7.15 1.12 25.49
CA SER A 261 -7.02 1.11 26.94
C SER A 261 -8.35 0.79 27.61
N ASN A 262 -8.35 -0.11 28.58
CA ASN A 262 -9.53 -0.43 29.39
C ASN A 262 -9.93 0.67 30.40
N ALA A 263 -9.31 1.86 30.36
CA ALA A 263 -9.48 2.88 31.41
C ALA A 263 -9.47 4.33 30.90
N GLY A 264 -9.82 4.59 29.63
CA GLY A 264 -9.88 5.96 29.08
C GLY A 264 -8.51 6.66 28.88
N LYS A 265 -7.40 6.03 29.24
CA LYS A 265 -6.03 6.46 28.93
C LYS A 265 -5.45 5.60 27.80
N VAL A 266 -5.54 6.03 26.55
CA VAL A 266 -5.01 5.29 25.38
C VAL A 266 -3.60 4.78 25.70
N ALA A 267 -3.43 3.46 25.70
CA ALA A 267 -2.15 2.82 25.96
C ALA A 267 -1.26 3.09 24.75
N ASP A 268 -0.52 4.19 24.76
CA ASP A 268 0.17 4.67 23.57
C ASP A 268 1.36 3.76 23.25
N PHE A 269 1.56 3.49 21.97
CA PHE A 269 2.88 3.13 21.50
C PHE A 269 3.76 4.39 21.61
N PRO A 270 5.09 4.29 21.82
CA PRO A 270 5.91 5.46 22.10
C PRO A 270 5.67 6.59 21.13
N HIS A 271 5.38 7.79 21.68
CA HIS A 271 5.22 9.02 20.90
C HIS A 271 6.34 9.24 19.89
N ARG A 272 7.54 8.73 20.19
CA ARG A 272 8.62 8.57 19.22
C ARG A 272 9.20 7.16 19.28
N SER A 273 9.30 6.55 18.11
CA SER A 273 9.97 5.27 17.92
C SER A 273 10.88 5.34 16.71
N LYS A 274 11.92 4.52 16.73
CA LYS A 274 12.72 4.24 15.54
C LYS A 274 12.49 2.81 15.09
N VAL A 275 12.38 2.63 13.78
CA VAL A 275 12.47 1.32 13.14
C VAL A 275 13.92 1.10 12.73
N GLN A 276 14.40 -0.11 12.94
CA GLN A 276 15.71 -0.59 12.51
C GLN A 276 15.52 -1.90 11.77
N LEU A 277 16.18 -2.04 10.62
CA LEU A 277 16.08 -3.20 9.74
C LEU A 277 17.43 -3.88 9.62
N SER A 278 17.45 -5.21 9.54
CA SER A 278 18.67 -6.00 9.49
C SER A 278 18.49 -7.29 8.70
N MET A 279 19.56 -7.80 8.11
CA MET A 279 19.60 -9.11 7.48
C MET A 279 19.92 -10.23 8.48
N ASP A 280 20.63 -9.92 9.56
CA ASP A 280 21.25 -10.88 10.48
C ASP A 280 20.96 -10.62 11.98
N GLY A 281 20.31 -9.50 12.29
CA GLY A 281 20.05 -9.04 13.66
C GLY A 281 21.25 -8.43 14.37
N ARG A 282 22.35 -8.13 13.66
CA ARG A 282 23.60 -7.56 14.21
C ARG A 282 23.92 -6.22 13.57
N GLU A 283 23.85 -6.14 12.25
CA GLU A 283 24.05 -4.89 11.50
C GLU A 283 22.70 -4.26 11.16
N TRP A 284 22.55 -2.98 11.46
CA TRP A 284 21.25 -2.30 11.40
C TRP A 284 21.27 -1.12 10.45
N VAL A 285 20.28 -1.07 9.58
CA VAL A 285 19.92 0.11 8.80
C VAL A 285 18.79 0.82 9.53
N ASN A 286 18.97 2.11 9.79
CA ASN A 286 17.92 2.96 10.32
C ASN A 286 17.25 3.67 9.14
N PRO A 287 16.04 3.26 8.70
CA PRO A 287 15.27 4.07 7.77
C PRO A 287 15.11 5.48 8.34
N THR A 288 15.47 6.49 7.54
CA THR A 288 15.41 7.91 7.93
C THR A 288 13.98 8.42 7.81
N VAL A 289 13.08 7.96 8.69
CA VAL A 289 11.72 8.47 8.78
C VAL A 289 11.22 8.51 10.22
N GLU A 290 10.66 9.65 10.59
CA GLU A 290 9.89 9.76 11.83
C GLU A 290 8.51 9.12 11.63
N SER A 291 8.00 8.48 12.67
CA SER A 291 6.67 7.87 12.66
C SER A 291 5.59 8.93 12.39
N GLN A 292 4.74 8.71 11.39
CA GLN A 292 3.54 9.51 11.19
C GLN A 292 2.38 8.89 11.96
N ARG A 293 1.73 9.66 12.84
CA ARG A 293 0.55 9.18 13.57
C ARG A 293 -0.71 9.44 12.73
N ARG A 294 -1.49 8.40 12.47
CA ARG A 294 -2.80 8.44 11.78
C ARG A 294 -3.85 7.83 12.70
N GLY A 295 -4.55 8.68 13.46
CA GLY A 295 -5.43 8.22 14.53
C GLY A 295 -4.64 7.40 15.58
N PRO A 296 -5.03 6.15 15.88
CA PRO A 296 -4.31 5.27 16.81
C PRO A 296 -3.14 4.48 16.18
N THR A 297 -2.92 4.64 14.87
CA THR A 297 -1.91 3.87 14.13
C THR A 297 -0.66 4.72 13.87
N PHE A 298 0.52 4.17 14.15
CA PHE A 298 1.80 4.73 13.75
C PHE A 298 2.24 4.09 12.44
N VAL A 299 2.55 4.91 11.45
CA VAL A 299 2.96 4.49 10.11
C VAL A 299 4.42 4.87 9.89
N PHE A 300 5.24 3.88 9.55
CA PHE A 300 6.62 4.04 9.11
C PHE A 300 6.67 3.68 7.63
N LEU A 301 7.04 4.66 6.79
CA LEU A 301 7.02 4.51 5.35
C LEU A 301 8.36 4.95 4.79
N PHE A 302 9.05 4.09 4.07
CA PHE A 302 10.42 4.31 3.61
C PHE A 302 10.65 3.62 2.26
N ASP A 303 11.75 3.97 1.58
CA ASP A 303 12.14 3.27 0.36
C ASP A 303 12.40 1.78 0.63
N PRO A 304 12.10 0.88 -0.31
CA PRO A 304 12.22 -0.56 -0.08
C PRO A 304 13.61 -0.98 0.42
N ILE A 305 13.68 -1.54 1.63
CA ILE A 305 14.90 -2.08 2.24
C ILE A 305 14.74 -3.58 2.40
N ARG A 306 15.66 -4.36 1.83
CA ARG A 306 15.66 -5.81 2.00
C ARG A 306 16.12 -6.18 3.42
N ALA A 307 15.27 -6.87 4.18
CA ALA A 307 15.54 -7.20 5.57
C ALA A 307 14.85 -8.50 5.99
N LYS A 308 15.44 -9.17 6.99
CA LYS A 308 14.87 -10.36 7.66
C LYS A 308 14.46 -10.06 9.09
N VAL A 309 15.17 -9.15 9.75
CA VAL A 309 14.95 -8.78 11.15
C VAL A 309 14.51 -7.32 11.22
N ILE A 310 13.41 -7.07 11.93
CA ILE A 310 12.88 -5.75 12.21
C ILE A 310 12.96 -5.54 13.71
N ARG A 311 13.51 -4.39 14.15
CA ARG A 311 13.46 -3.96 15.55
C ARG A 311 12.82 -2.58 15.62
N ILE A 312 11.81 -2.47 16.46
CA ILE A 312 11.15 -1.22 16.77
C ILE A 312 11.54 -0.84 18.19
N THR A 313 12.13 0.34 18.35
CA THR A 313 12.67 0.80 19.62
C THR A 313 12.06 2.14 20.01
N SER A 314 11.51 2.20 21.22
CA SER A 314 11.06 3.45 21.84
C SER A 314 12.24 4.42 21.99
N THR A 315 12.09 5.66 21.54
CA THR A 315 13.12 6.70 21.69
C THR A 315 12.77 7.78 22.71
N SER A 316 11.55 7.76 23.24
CA SER A 316 11.11 8.67 24.30
C SER A 316 10.49 7.92 25.48
N SER A 317 10.46 8.57 26.64
CA SER A 317 9.56 8.17 27.72
C SER A 317 8.16 8.77 27.45
N ALA A 318 7.10 8.09 27.87
CA ALA A 318 5.75 8.67 27.82
C ALA A 318 5.58 9.68 28.97
N PRO A 319 4.83 10.79 28.77
CA PRO A 319 4.24 11.51 29.89
C PRO A 319 3.29 10.58 30.67
N ASP A 320 3.24 10.72 31.99
CA ASP A 320 2.18 10.16 32.86
C ASP A 320 2.09 8.63 33.03
N ASP A 321 3.22 7.91 32.94
CA ASP A 321 3.29 6.46 33.22
C ASP A 321 2.36 5.61 32.35
N ALA A 322 1.99 6.09 31.16
CA ALA A 322 1.11 5.34 30.26
C ALA A 322 1.76 3.99 29.88
N PRO A 323 1.02 2.87 30.00
CA PRO A 323 1.55 1.55 29.65
C PRO A 323 1.74 1.47 28.14
N CYS A 324 2.95 1.12 27.71
CA CYS A 324 3.26 0.90 26.30
C CYS A 324 2.63 -0.43 25.83
N SER A 325 1.94 -0.39 24.70
CA SER A 325 1.35 -1.59 24.10
C SER A 325 1.36 -1.56 22.58
N ILE A 326 1.40 -2.74 21.98
CA ILE A 326 1.18 -2.95 20.55
C ILE A 326 0.06 -3.99 20.42
N SER A 327 -1.06 -3.62 19.84
CA SER A 327 -2.15 -4.56 19.54
C SER A 327 -2.00 -5.23 18.18
N ARG A 328 -1.35 -4.55 17.24
CA ARG A 328 -1.14 -5.09 15.89
C ARG A 328 0.13 -4.52 15.25
N VAL A 329 0.92 -5.39 14.64
CA VAL A 329 1.98 -5.04 13.69
C VAL A 329 1.59 -5.55 12.31
N GLN A 330 1.57 -4.65 11.34
CA GLN A 330 1.41 -4.99 9.94
C GLN A 330 2.65 -4.57 9.17
N ILE A 331 3.28 -5.52 8.48
CA ILE A 331 4.43 -5.28 7.61
C ILE A 331 3.95 -5.36 6.16
N PHE A 332 4.45 -4.45 5.33
CA PHE A 332 4.20 -4.45 3.90
C PHE A 332 5.51 -4.59 3.14
N GLN A 333 5.51 -5.55 2.22
CA GLN A 333 6.55 -5.65 1.22
C GLN A 333 6.27 -4.68 0.07
N ALA A 334 7.34 -4.20 -0.56
CA ALA A 334 7.22 -3.44 -1.79
C ALA A 334 6.53 -4.28 -2.87
N GLY A 335 5.66 -3.63 -3.65
CA GLY A 335 5.16 -4.20 -4.89
C GLY A 335 6.28 -4.40 -5.92
N GLN A 336 5.92 -4.88 -7.11
CA GLN A 336 6.85 -5.03 -8.21
C GLN A 336 7.57 -3.71 -8.50
N LEU A 337 8.87 -3.79 -8.78
CA LEU A 337 9.61 -2.65 -9.30
C LEU A 337 9.10 -2.36 -10.71
N ILE A 338 8.90 -1.08 -11.04
CA ILE A 338 8.59 -0.70 -12.41
C ILE A 338 9.81 -1.05 -13.26
N PRO A 339 9.70 -1.96 -14.23
CA PRO A 339 10.77 -2.15 -15.19
C PRO A 339 11.00 -0.81 -15.88
N ALA A 340 12.25 -0.36 -15.96
CA ALA A 340 12.58 0.79 -16.80
C ALA A 340 11.93 0.54 -18.17
N ALA A 341 11.13 1.51 -18.64
CA ALA A 341 10.41 1.38 -19.91
C ALA A 341 11.38 0.82 -20.94
N SER A 342 11.00 -0.27 -21.62
CA SER A 342 11.74 -0.81 -22.75
C SER A 342 11.62 0.15 -23.94
N GLY A 343 12.09 1.37 -23.75
CA GLY A 343 12.20 2.40 -24.76
C GLY A 343 13.24 1.94 -25.75
N LYS A 344 12.79 1.30 -26.83
CA LYS A 344 13.56 1.28 -28.07
C LYS A 344 13.90 2.75 -28.38
N PRO A 345 15.19 3.11 -28.59
CA PRO A 345 15.55 4.49 -28.84
C PRO A 345 14.72 4.99 -30.03
N ARG A 346 14.02 6.12 -29.83
CA ARG A 346 13.38 6.83 -30.94
C ARG A 346 14.51 7.33 -31.83
N ASN A 347 14.75 6.65 -32.94
CA ASN A 347 15.50 7.21 -34.05
C ASN A 347 14.70 8.39 -34.58
N ASN A 348 14.99 9.58 -34.08
CA ASN A 348 14.60 10.81 -34.75
C ASN A 348 15.47 10.95 -36.00
N ALA A 349 15.04 10.33 -37.09
CA ALA A 349 15.46 10.70 -38.43
C ALA A 349 14.26 11.39 -39.10
N PHE A 350 14.18 12.70 -38.94
CA PHE A 350 13.58 13.57 -39.92
C PHE A 350 14.75 14.22 -40.67
N GLU A 351 15.09 13.65 -41.82
CA GLU A 351 15.64 14.38 -42.97
C GLU A 351 14.52 14.58 -43.98
#